data_AF-A0AA38X3A3-F1
#
_entry.id   AF-A0AA38X3A3-F1
#
_cell.length_a   1.000
_cell.length_b   1.000
_cell.length_c   1.000
_cell.angle_alpha   90.00
_cell.angle_beta   90.00
_cell.angle_gamma   90.00
#
_symmetry.space_group_name_H-M   'P 1'
#
loop_
_entity.id
_entity.type
_entity.pdbx_description
1 polymer ?
#
loop_
_entity_poly.entity_id
_entity_poly.type
_entity_poly.pdbx_seq_one_letter_code
_entity_poly.pdbx_strand_id
1 'polypeptide(L)'
;MAPQTKQPSQASASDSPHSTFKGTRGRLHHRCGLCHKTGTKLSKCAGCQTIRYFVGTIRWSIDQNTTNAFETGVGHFWGIFSTRSYMRARFDLADALRRLGTLDGVTEALDHLRDMVRLCRSDNLGLRDLVPPVMLQLDQDQECYDFIKWWRTEAQRNDYDFGDMDLPYLNVKDANVLEDVRYLIGNLGHVQHISTVMLLKLKLLVDIINIKVTRALLAGRLPPELWKRTELQVFVALSVFAQKTLQDHIKLLARALQDSNEHFLHLIEDADDHLSEIPEHYSNGSFEEILLLLQHSYPAWWQHEGVLELVRSAKSIAGKDSEDEIADLMKTACFKNNPGSDRSKEELLNDVSLNRLWGYFDDAVEDAMSLNADRPSDVKRETLRAMMAANLEGEDDWTSDDQSE
;
A
#
# COMPACT_ATOMS: atom_id res chain seq x y z
N MET A 1 -1.69 -68.77 18.82
CA MET A 1 -0.68 -67.91 19.47
C MET A 1 0.15 -67.26 18.38
N ALA A 2 0.36 -65.94 18.54
CA ALA A 2 1.28 -65.07 17.83
C ALA A 2 0.98 -64.68 16.36
N PRO A 3 1.30 -63.42 15.99
CA PRO A 3 0.60 -62.67 14.96
C PRO A 3 1.46 -62.36 13.72
N GLN A 4 0.79 -61.91 12.66
CA GLN A 4 1.38 -61.52 11.39
C GLN A 4 2.10 -60.17 11.46
N THR A 5 3.26 -60.12 10.81
CA THR A 5 4.12 -58.96 10.55
C THR A 5 3.47 -57.91 9.64
N LYS A 6 3.49 -56.64 10.06
CA LYS A 6 3.32 -55.45 9.20
C LYS A 6 4.57 -54.57 9.29
N GLN A 7 5.09 -54.18 8.12
CA GLN A 7 6.12 -53.13 7.95
C GLN A 7 5.52 -51.73 8.21
N PRO A 8 6.36 -50.73 8.57
CA PRO A 8 5.92 -49.43 9.07
C PRO A 8 5.55 -48.45 7.94
N SER A 9 4.39 -47.82 8.04
CA SER A 9 3.98 -46.68 7.22
C SER A 9 4.58 -45.38 7.74
N GLN A 10 5.11 -44.58 6.82
CA GLN A 10 5.67 -43.24 7.02
C GLN A 10 4.68 -42.30 7.74
N ALA A 11 5.17 -41.61 8.78
CA ALA A 11 4.47 -40.52 9.44
C ALA A 11 4.71 -39.21 8.67
N SER A 12 3.64 -38.53 8.26
CA SER A 12 3.67 -37.16 7.77
C SER A 12 3.70 -36.18 8.94
N ALA A 13 4.74 -35.36 8.99
CA ALA A 13 4.91 -34.27 9.94
C ALA A 13 4.13 -33.03 9.47
N SER A 14 3.13 -32.61 10.23
CA SER A 14 2.58 -31.25 10.17
C SER A 14 1.91 -30.92 11.49
N ASP A 15 2.68 -30.45 12.47
CA ASP A 15 2.12 -29.72 13.60
C ASP A 15 3.16 -28.72 14.14
N SER A 16 2.84 -27.44 14.00
CA SER A 16 3.38 -26.36 14.83
C SER A 16 2.27 -25.34 15.09
N PRO A 17 2.27 -24.68 16.27
CA PRO A 17 1.05 -24.15 16.86
C PRO A 17 0.78 -22.71 16.38
N HIS A 18 -0.21 -22.54 15.51
CA HIS A 18 -0.68 -21.20 15.13
C HIS A 18 -1.52 -20.56 16.25
N SER A 19 -1.28 -19.26 16.50
CA SER A 19 -2.03 -18.40 17.42
C SER A 19 -3.55 -18.58 17.31
N THR A 20 -4.21 -18.83 18.44
CA THR A 20 -5.65 -19.16 18.53
C THR A 20 -6.57 -17.94 18.72
N PHE A 21 -6.09 -16.71 18.51
CA PHE A 21 -6.90 -15.51 18.74
C PHE A 21 -8.09 -15.42 17.75
N LYS A 22 -9.30 -15.20 18.29
CA LYS A 22 -10.58 -15.10 17.56
C LYS A 22 -11.28 -13.79 17.92
N GLY A 23 -11.36 -12.84 16.99
CA GLY A 23 -12.27 -11.70 17.09
C GLY A 23 -13.73 -12.10 16.87
N THR A 24 -14.66 -11.20 17.15
CA THR A 24 -16.13 -11.40 17.14
C THR A 24 -16.72 -11.89 15.80
N ARG A 25 -15.97 -11.89 14.70
CA ARG A 25 -16.39 -12.42 13.38
C ARG A 25 -15.48 -13.52 12.80
N GLY A 26 -14.49 -14.00 13.56
CA GLY A 26 -13.56 -15.07 13.13
C GLY A 26 -12.52 -14.62 12.11
N ARG A 27 -11.74 -15.58 11.58
CA ARG A 27 -10.58 -15.34 10.69
C ARG A 27 -10.97 -15.02 9.22
N LEU A 28 -10.24 -14.09 8.59
CA LEU A 28 -10.52 -13.52 7.24
C LEU A 28 -10.13 -14.40 6.03
N HIS A 29 -9.35 -15.46 6.19
CA HIS A 29 -8.64 -16.14 5.08
C HIS A 29 -9.49 -16.95 4.10
N HIS A 30 -10.80 -17.08 4.27
CA HIS A 30 -11.58 -18.03 3.49
C HIS A 30 -13.02 -17.58 3.23
N ARG A 31 -13.30 -16.37 2.77
CA ARG A 31 -14.71 -15.97 2.53
C ARG A 31 -14.90 -15.28 1.19
N CYS A 32 -15.83 -15.81 0.40
CA CYS A 32 -16.40 -15.10 -0.74
C CYS A 32 -17.48 -14.11 -0.24
N GLY A 33 -17.34 -12.82 -0.54
CA GLY A 33 -18.30 -11.77 -0.18
C GLY A 33 -19.71 -11.93 -0.78
N LEU A 34 -19.87 -12.79 -1.79
CA LEU A 34 -21.14 -13.05 -2.48
C LEU A 34 -21.86 -14.33 -2.00
N CYS A 35 -21.14 -15.29 -1.39
CA CYS A 35 -21.74 -16.60 -1.05
C CYS A 35 -21.20 -17.30 0.20
N HIS A 36 -20.33 -16.64 0.99
CA HIS A 36 -19.79 -17.13 2.27
C HIS A 36 -19.03 -18.47 2.24
N LYS A 37 -18.73 -19.05 1.05
CA LYS A 37 -17.96 -20.30 0.92
C LYS A 37 -16.49 -20.11 1.29
N THR A 38 -15.87 -21.16 1.85
CA THR A 38 -14.50 -21.19 2.38
C THR A 38 -13.60 -22.22 1.66
N GLY A 39 -12.27 -21.99 1.65
CA GLY A 39 -11.24 -22.92 1.16
C GLY A 39 -11.10 -23.06 -0.36
N THR A 40 -10.56 -24.19 -0.84
CA THR A 40 -10.32 -24.55 -2.27
C THR A 40 -11.57 -24.58 -3.16
N LYS A 41 -12.74 -24.30 -2.59
CA LYS A 41 -14.04 -24.15 -3.29
C LYS A 41 -14.32 -22.71 -3.71
N LEU A 42 -13.50 -21.73 -3.34
CA LEU A 42 -13.68 -20.31 -3.71
C LEU A 42 -13.51 -20.06 -5.21
N SER A 43 -12.52 -20.69 -5.87
CA SER A 43 -12.37 -20.69 -7.34
C SER A 43 -13.51 -21.42 -8.08
N LYS A 44 -14.46 -22.00 -7.35
CA LYS A 44 -15.65 -22.73 -7.83
C LYS A 44 -16.95 -22.12 -7.30
N CYS A 45 -16.97 -20.84 -6.92
CA CYS A 45 -18.22 -20.18 -6.57
C CYS A 45 -19.10 -20.03 -7.83
N ALA A 46 -20.43 -20.10 -7.67
CA ALA A 46 -21.36 -20.08 -8.81
C ALA A 46 -21.23 -18.79 -9.64
N GLY A 47 -20.96 -17.64 -9.00
CA GLY A 47 -20.73 -16.36 -9.68
C GLY A 47 -19.51 -16.39 -10.59
N CYS A 48 -18.33 -16.75 -10.08
CA CYS A 48 -17.10 -16.86 -10.89
C CYS A 48 -17.23 -17.92 -11.99
N GLN A 49 -17.96 -19.01 -11.74
CA GLN A 49 -18.23 -20.03 -12.75
C GLN A 49 -19.10 -19.48 -13.89
N THR A 50 -20.15 -18.72 -13.56
CA THR A 50 -21.01 -18.06 -14.56
C THR A 50 -20.22 -17.06 -15.39
N ILE A 51 -19.40 -16.22 -14.76
CA ILE A 51 -18.58 -15.24 -15.50
C ILE A 51 -17.55 -15.97 -16.37
N ARG A 52 -16.87 -17.00 -15.87
CA ARG A 52 -15.94 -17.81 -16.69
C ARG A 52 -16.65 -18.46 -17.89
N TYR A 53 -17.83 -19.02 -17.69
CA TYR A 53 -18.63 -19.59 -18.78
C TYR A 53 -19.01 -18.50 -19.80
N PHE A 54 -19.41 -17.33 -19.33
CA PHE A 54 -19.77 -16.20 -20.19
C PHE A 54 -18.57 -15.69 -20.99
N VAL A 55 -17.41 -15.50 -20.35
CA VAL A 55 -16.14 -15.15 -21.01
C VAL A 55 -15.77 -16.19 -22.06
N GLY A 56 -15.90 -17.49 -21.75
CA GLY A 56 -15.67 -18.58 -22.69
C GLY A 56 -16.64 -18.56 -23.88
N THR A 57 -17.91 -18.23 -23.62
CA THR A 57 -18.95 -18.12 -24.66
C THR A 57 -18.69 -16.94 -25.60
N ILE A 58 -18.33 -15.77 -25.06
CA ILE A 58 -17.98 -14.61 -25.90
C ILE A 58 -16.71 -14.90 -26.69
N ARG A 59 -15.69 -15.52 -26.07
CA ARG A 59 -14.48 -15.94 -26.77
C ARG A 59 -14.81 -16.83 -27.97
N TRP A 60 -15.61 -17.87 -27.75
CA TRP A 60 -16.04 -18.76 -28.82
C TRP A 60 -16.78 -18.00 -29.94
N SER A 61 -17.65 -17.04 -29.59
CA SER A 61 -18.33 -16.18 -30.56
C SER A 61 -17.36 -15.32 -31.39
N ILE A 62 -16.32 -14.76 -30.75
CA ILE A 62 -15.26 -14.01 -31.42
C ILE A 62 -14.47 -14.90 -32.39
N ASP A 63 -14.11 -16.11 -31.98
CA ASP A 63 -13.36 -17.06 -32.80
C ASP A 63 -14.16 -17.48 -34.06
N GLN A 64 -15.50 -17.54 -33.97
CA GLN A 64 -16.36 -17.85 -35.11
C GLN A 64 -16.56 -16.67 -36.06
N ASN A 65 -16.63 -15.43 -35.55
CA ASN A 65 -17.02 -14.25 -36.33
C ASN A 65 -15.86 -13.36 -36.77
N THR A 66 -14.67 -13.53 -36.21
CA THR A 66 -13.51 -12.67 -36.47
C THR A 66 -12.29 -13.55 -36.70
N THR A 67 -11.77 -13.54 -37.94
CA THR A 67 -10.65 -14.40 -38.35
C THR A 67 -9.44 -14.22 -37.42
N ASN A 68 -9.30 -15.14 -36.47
CA ASN A 68 -8.15 -15.28 -35.59
C ASN A 68 -7.77 -14.00 -34.82
N ALA A 69 -8.76 -13.29 -34.27
CA ALA A 69 -8.54 -12.01 -33.57
C ALA A 69 -7.50 -12.12 -32.43
N PHE A 70 -7.43 -13.26 -31.74
CA PHE A 70 -6.48 -13.48 -30.65
C PHE A 70 -5.02 -13.63 -31.10
N GLU A 71 -4.77 -13.85 -32.38
CA GLU A 71 -3.43 -13.86 -32.96
C GLU A 71 -3.15 -12.58 -33.76
N THR A 72 -4.12 -12.14 -34.58
CA THR A 72 -3.94 -10.99 -35.49
C THR A 72 -4.25 -9.64 -34.87
N GLY A 73 -5.02 -9.61 -33.77
CA GLY A 73 -5.48 -8.40 -33.10
C GLY A 73 -4.74 -8.06 -31.81
N VAL A 74 -3.70 -8.81 -31.43
CA VAL A 74 -2.90 -8.52 -30.23
C VAL A 74 -2.27 -7.12 -30.35
N GLY A 75 -2.27 -6.34 -29.27
CA GLY A 75 -1.85 -4.94 -29.26
C GLY A 75 -3.00 -3.97 -29.62
N HIS A 76 -3.86 -4.38 -30.56
CA HIS A 76 -4.97 -3.57 -31.10
C HIS A 76 -6.36 -4.06 -30.71
N PHE A 77 -6.45 -4.92 -29.69
CA PHE A 77 -7.67 -5.67 -29.39
C PHE A 77 -8.85 -4.76 -29.07
N TRP A 78 -8.64 -3.55 -28.55
CA TRP A 78 -9.70 -2.58 -28.30
C TRP A 78 -10.23 -1.88 -29.57
N GLY A 79 -9.42 -1.80 -30.62
CA GLY A 79 -9.81 -1.25 -31.92
C GLY A 79 -10.83 -2.14 -32.65
N ILE A 80 -10.81 -3.44 -32.38
CA ILE A 80 -11.77 -4.40 -32.92
C ILE A 80 -13.06 -4.31 -32.09
N PHE A 81 -14.19 -3.98 -32.72
CA PHE A 81 -15.43 -3.76 -31.97
C PHE A 81 -15.99 -5.04 -31.32
N SER A 82 -15.88 -6.19 -31.99
CA SER A 82 -16.41 -7.48 -31.51
C SER A 82 -15.71 -8.01 -30.25
N THR A 83 -14.47 -7.60 -30.00
CA THR A 83 -13.64 -8.06 -28.88
C THR A 83 -13.83 -7.23 -27.61
N ARG A 84 -14.46 -6.05 -27.69
CA ARG A 84 -14.68 -5.18 -26.51
C ARG A 84 -15.57 -5.82 -25.45
N SER A 85 -16.60 -6.55 -25.88
CA SER A 85 -17.49 -7.30 -24.96
C SER A 85 -16.72 -8.38 -24.20
N TYR A 86 -15.77 -9.05 -24.87
CA TYR A 86 -14.87 -10.01 -24.23
C TYR A 86 -13.94 -9.35 -23.23
N MET A 87 -13.32 -8.23 -23.59
CA MET A 87 -12.43 -7.50 -22.67
C MET A 87 -13.18 -7.05 -21.41
N ARG A 88 -14.40 -6.51 -21.55
CA ARG A 88 -15.23 -6.12 -20.41
C ARG A 88 -15.62 -7.31 -19.54
N ALA A 89 -16.13 -8.39 -20.14
CA ALA A 89 -16.49 -9.59 -19.39
C ALA A 89 -15.28 -10.24 -18.66
N ARG A 90 -14.09 -10.18 -19.29
CA ARG A 90 -12.85 -10.67 -18.68
C ARG A 90 -12.36 -9.77 -17.55
N PHE A 91 -12.55 -8.46 -17.67
CA PHE A 91 -12.32 -7.53 -16.57
C PHE A 91 -13.22 -7.84 -15.38
N ASP A 92 -14.53 -8.02 -15.62
CA ASP A 92 -15.49 -8.35 -14.55
C ASP A 92 -15.10 -9.63 -13.80
N LEU A 93 -14.56 -10.63 -14.53
CA LEU A 93 -14.00 -11.83 -13.92
C LEU A 93 -12.78 -11.52 -13.04
N ALA A 94 -11.81 -10.78 -13.59
CA ALA A 94 -10.57 -10.45 -12.89
C ALA A 94 -10.84 -9.61 -11.63
N ASP A 95 -11.71 -8.60 -11.71
CA ASP A 95 -12.08 -7.78 -10.57
C ASP A 95 -12.83 -8.58 -9.51
N ALA A 96 -13.79 -9.43 -9.93
CA ALA A 96 -14.47 -10.33 -9.01
C ALA A 96 -13.48 -11.27 -8.28
N LEU A 97 -12.54 -11.88 -9.00
CA LEU A 97 -11.52 -12.78 -8.43
C LEU A 97 -10.59 -12.06 -7.44
N ARG A 98 -10.12 -10.85 -7.79
CA ARG A 98 -9.28 -10.03 -6.92
C ARG A 98 -10.01 -9.65 -5.63
N ARG A 99 -11.29 -9.23 -5.73
CA ARG A 99 -12.12 -8.86 -4.57
C ARG A 99 -12.46 -10.02 -3.64
N LEU A 100 -12.29 -11.28 -4.07
CA LEU A 100 -12.41 -12.43 -3.16
C LEU A 100 -11.29 -12.45 -2.10
N GLY A 101 -10.16 -11.80 -2.36
CA GLY A 101 -9.05 -11.70 -1.39
C GLY A 101 -8.38 -13.03 -1.04
N THR A 102 -8.55 -14.07 -1.86
CA THR A 102 -7.85 -15.35 -1.70
C THR A 102 -6.64 -15.42 -2.61
N LEU A 103 -5.55 -16.05 -2.16
CA LEU A 103 -4.31 -16.22 -2.93
C LEU A 103 -4.55 -16.72 -4.38
N ASP A 104 -5.30 -17.81 -4.55
CA ASP A 104 -5.64 -18.37 -5.87
C ASP A 104 -6.40 -17.35 -6.75
N GLY A 105 -7.29 -16.56 -6.14
CA GLY A 105 -8.12 -15.59 -6.82
C GLY A 105 -7.32 -14.37 -7.25
N VAL A 106 -6.46 -13.84 -6.38
CA VAL A 106 -5.54 -12.73 -6.68
C VAL A 106 -4.53 -13.14 -7.76
N THR A 107 -4.00 -14.37 -7.68
CA THR A 107 -3.09 -14.94 -8.70
C THR A 107 -3.78 -15.01 -10.07
N GLU A 108 -4.98 -15.61 -10.14
CA GLU A 108 -5.71 -15.72 -11.40
C GLU A 108 -6.17 -14.36 -11.93
N ALA A 109 -6.56 -13.43 -11.05
CA ALA A 109 -6.88 -12.06 -11.44
C ALA A 109 -5.68 -11.39 -12.10
N LEU A 110 -4.47 -11.55 -11.54
CA LEU A 110 -3.25 -10.99 -12.12
C LEU A 110 -2.98 -11.56 -13.52
N ASP A 111 -3.13 -12.86 -13.71
CA ASP A 111 -2.96 -13.51 -15.02
C ASP A 111 -3.94 -12.95 -16.06
N HIS A 112 -5.20 -12.75 -15.66
CA HIS A 112 -6.18 -12.11 -16.53
C HIS A 112 -5.81 -10.66 -16.85
N LEU A 113 -5.46 -9.84 -15.85
CA LEU A 113 -5.08 -8.45 -16.05
C LEU A 113 -3.85 -8.32 -16.96
N ARG A 114 -2.78 -9.10 -16.71
CA ARG A 114 -1.57 -9.07 -17.54
C ARG A 114 -1.84 -9.43 -19.00
N ASP A 115 -2.61 -10.48 -19.24
CA ASP A 115 -2.95 -10.85 -20.61
C ASP A 115 -3.86 -9.83 -21.29
N MET A 116 -4.75 -9.16 -20.54
CA MET A 116 -5.56 -8.06 -21.07
C MET A 116 -4.71 -6.85 -21.48
N VAL A 117 -3.71 -6.47 -20.68
CA VAL A 117 -2.78 -5.40 -21.07
C VAL A 117 -1.90 -5.84 -22.26
N ARG A 118 -1.54 -7.12 -22.37
CA ARG A 118 -0.87 -7.66 -23.57
C ARG A 118 -1.76 -7.55 -24.82
N LEU A 119 -3.04 -7.88 -24.71
CA LEU A 119 -4.01 -7.77 -25.79
C LEU A 119 -4.26 -6.31 -26.19
N CYS A 120 -4.28 -5.39 -25.23
CA CYS A 120 -4.48 -3.97 -25.44
C CYS A 120 -3.34 -3.17 -24.78
N ARG A 121 -2.22 -3.02 -25.49
CA ARG A 121 -1.03 -2.32 -24.96
C ARG A 121 -1.31 -0.85 -24.65
N SER A 122 -2.24 -0.22 -25.36
CA SER A 122 -2.73 1.14 -25.10
C SER A 122 -3.59 1.28 -23.84
N ASP A 123 -3.90 0.16 -23.17
CA ASP A 123 -4.62 0.09 -21.89
C ASP A 123 -5.90 0.96 -21.83
N ASN A 124 -6.78 0.77 -22.81
CA ASN A 124 -8.02 1.55 -22.91
C ASN A 124 -9.02 1.31 -21.77
N LEU A 125 -8.81 0.27 -20.95
CA LEU A 125 -9.62 -0.03 -19.76
C LEU A 125 -8.97 0.49 -18.45
N GLY A 126 -7.78 1.10 -18.51
CA GLY A 126 -7.11 1.64 -17.32
C GLY A 126 -6.62 0.55 -16.35
N LEU A 127 -6.31 -0.64 -16.85
CA LEU A 127 -5.86 -1.79 -16.06
C LEU A 127 -4.45 -1.58 -15.49
N ARG A 128 -3.64 -0.69 -16.07
CA ARG A 128 -2.29 -0.40 -15.57
C ARG A 128 -2.27 0.14 -14.14
N ASP A 129 -3.38 0.66 -13.63
CA ASP A 129 -3.51 1.17 -12.27
C ASP A 129 -3.90 0.07 -11.27
N LEU A 130 -4.47 -1.03 -11.77
CA LEU A 130 -4.89 -2.20 -10.99
C LEU A 130 -3.82 -3.27 -10.87
N VAL A 131 -3.01 -3.46 -11.94
CA VAL A 131 -1.98 -4.49 -11.99
C VAL A 131 -0.96 -4.35 -10.84
N PRO A 132 -0.41 -3.16 -10.53
CA PRO A 132 0.67 -3.06 -9.55
C PRO A 132 0.24 -3.37 -8.11
N PRO A 133 -0.90 -2.88 -7.58
CA PRO A 133 -1.36 -3.29 -6.25
C PRO A 133 -1.65 -4.80 -6.13
N VAL A 134 -2.06 -5.45 -7.23
CA VAL A 134 -2.24 -6.91 -7.25
C VAL A 134 -0.90 -7.64 -7.19
N MET A 135 0.14 -7.11 -7.86
CA MET A 135 1.49 -7.66 -7.77
C MET A 135 2.03 -7.59 -6.32
N LEU A 136 1.80 -6.47 -5.62
CA LEU A 136 2.23 -6.33 -4.21
C LEU A 136 1.55 -7.35 -3.28
N GLN A 137 0.25 -7.65 -3.48
CA GLN A 137 -0.45 -8.69 -2.73
C GLN A 137 0.13 -10.11 -2.93
N LEU A 138 0.89 -10.32 -4.00
CA LEU A 138 1.56 -11.58 -4.32
C LEU A 138 3.07 -11.52 -4.07
N ASP A 139 3.55 -10.49 -3.35
CA ASP A 139 4.96 -10.24 -3.07
C ASP A 139 5.85 -10.15 -4.34
N GLN A 140 5.26 -9.76 -5.48
CA GLN A 140 5.99 -9.51 -6.74
C GLN A 140 6.53 -8.08 -6.78
N ASP A 141 7.36 -7.75 -5.77
CA ASP A 141 7.81 -6.40 -5.47
C ASP A 141 8.69 -5.79 -6.58
N GLN A 142 9.67 -6.56 -7.07
CA GLN A 142 10.59 -6.11 -8.12
C GLN A 142 9.84 -5.93 -9.44
N GLU A 143 9.00 -6.89 -9.81
CA GLU A 143 8.20 -6.82 -11.03
C GLU A 143 7.17 -5.68 -10.97
N CYS A 144 6.61 -5.40 -9.79
CA CYS A 144 5.74 -4.25 -9.57
C CYS A 144 6.49 -2.94 -9.85
N TYR A 145 7.69 -2.79 -9.30
CA TYR A 145 8.49 -1.58 -9.52
C TYR A 145 8.90 -1.43 -10.98
N ASP A 146 9.37 -2.50 -11.62
CA ASP A 146 9.75 -2.52 -13.03
C ASP A 146 8.57 -2.16 -13.95
N PHE A 147 7.38 -2.70 -13.66
CA PHE A 147 6.15 -2.42 -14.40
C PHE A 147 5.79 -0.94 -14.33
N ILE A 148 5.74 -0.37 -13.12
CA ILE A 148 5.44 1.06 -12.93
C ILE A 148 6.51 1.90 -13.62
N LYS A 149 7.80 1.57 -13.45
CA LYS A 149 8.89 2.32 -14.07
C LYS A 149 8.75 2.37 -15.59
N TRP A 150 8.49 1.24 -16.24
CA TRP A 150 8.28 1.21 -17.69
C TRP A 150 7.11 2.12 -18.12
N TRP A 151 5.96 2.02 -17.44
CA TRP A 151 4.78 2.84 -17.74
C TRP A 151 4.99 4.34 -17.51
N ARG A 152 5.90 4.70 -16.60
CA ARG A 152 6.19 6.08 -16.21
C ARG A 152 7.40 6.68 -16.93
N THR A 153 8.10 5.88 -17.74
CA THR A 153 9.27 6.33 -18.49
C THR A 153 9.09 6.04 -19.98
N GLU A 154 9.41 4.84 -20.45
CA GLU A 154 9.34 4.47 -21.87
C GLU A 154 7.94 4.65 -22.47
N ALA A 155 6.87 4.28 -21.75
CA ALA A 155 5.51 4.42 -22.25
C ALA A 155 4.99 5.88 -22.30
N GLN A 156 5.71 6.82 -21.67
CA GLN A 156 5.36 8.24 -21.69
C GLN A 156 6.04 8.99 -22.83
N ARG A 157 6.86 8.31 -23.63
CA ARG A 157 7.51 8.95 -24.77
C ARG A 157 6.48 9.30 -25.84
N ASN A 158 6.55 10.53 -26.35
CA ASN A 158 5.63 11.02 -27.37
C ASN A 158 5.69 10.23 -28.69
N ASP A 159 6.78 9.50 -28.93
CA ASP A 159 7.03 8.70 -30.14
C ASP A 159 6.70 7.21 -29.96
N TYR A 160 6.22 6.78 -28.79
CA TYR A 160 5.95 5.36 -28.54
C TYR A 160 4.62 4.92 -29.19
N ASP A 161 4.69 3.96 -30.12
CA ASP A 161 3.51 3.37 -30.75
C ASP A 161 3.06 2.11 -30.00
N PHE A 162 1.94 2.20 -29.27
CA PHE A 162 1.36 1.05 -28.57
C PHE A 162 0.87 -0.06 -29.50
N GLY A 163 0.64 0.26 -30.77
CA GLY A 163 0.26 -0.70 -31.81
C GLY A 163 1.42 -1.52 -32.36
N ASP A 164 2.64 -0.96 -32.31
CA ASP A 164 3.82 -1.65 -32.81
C ASP A 164 4.23 -2.75 -31.82
N MET A 165 4.06 -3.99 -32.25
CA MET A 165 4.34 -5.17 -31.44
C MET A 165 5.84 -5.48 -31.33
N ASP A 166 6.65 -4.93 -32.23
CA ASP A 166 8.11 -5.13 -32.29
C ASP A 166 8.86 -4.17 -31.35
N LEU A 167 8.21 -3.11 -30.87
CA LEU A 167 8.80 -2.20 -29.89
C LEU A 167 9.01 -2.87 -28.51
N PRO A 168 10.06 -2.47 -27.76
CA PRO A 168 10.31 -2.97 -26.41
C PRO A 168 9.12 -2.69 -25.47
N TYR A 169 8.57 -3.75 -24.91
CA TYR A 169 7.38 -3.69 -24.07
C TYR A 169 7.61 -4.37 -22.72
N LEU A 170 7.36 -3.65 -21.61
CA LEU A 170 7.62 -4.10 -20.24
C LEU A 170 9.03 -4.72 -20.05
N ASN A 171 10.01 -4.11 -20.72
CA ASN A 171 11.38 -4.59 -20.83
C ASN A 171 12.32 -4.02 -19.76
N VAL A 172 11.82 -3.15 -18.87
CA VAL A 172 12.55 -2.78 -17.65
C VAL A 172 12.63 -4.02 -16.75
N LYS A 173 13.85 -4.32 -16.29
CA LYS A 173 14.15 -5.43 -15.38
C LYS A 173 15.17 -4.98 -14.35
N ASP A 174 15.01 -5.45 -13.12
CA ASP A 174 15.94 -5.22 -12.01
C ASP A 174 16.18 -3.72 -11.75
N ALA A 175 15.17 -2.89 -11.94
CA ALA A 175 15.27 -1.47 -11.64
C ALA A 175 15.55 -1.27 -10.15
N ASN A 176 16.46 -0.34 -9.86
CA ASN A 176 16.87 -0.05 -8.50
C ASN A 176 15.72 0.64 -7.74
N VAL A 177 15.06 -0.06 -6.81
CA VAL A 177 13.96 0.47 -6.00
C VAL A 177 14.38 1.69 -5.14
N LEU A 178 15.68 1.88 -4.89
CA LEU A 178 16.24 3.02 -4.18
C LEU A 178 16.67 4.19 -5.09
N GLU A 179 16.41 4.12 -6.40
CA GLU A 179 16.67 5.24 -7.30
C GLU A 179 15.73 6.42 -7.05
N ASP A 180 16.06 7.56 -7.66
CA ASP A 180 15.28 8.78 -7.54
C ASP A 180 13.86 8.59 -8.09
N VAL A 181 12.86 8.99 -7.29
CA VAL A 181 11.43 8.79 -7.63
C VAL A 181 10.76 9.99 -8.27
N ARG A 182 11.48 11.07 -8.61
CA ARG A 182 10.87 12.28 -9.18
C ARG A 182 10.24 12.05 -10.55
N TYR A 183 10.63 11.00 -11.27
CA TYR A 183 9.97 10.60 -12.51
C TYR A 183 8.47 10.26 -12.30
N LEU A 184 8.04 9.98 -11.06
CA LEU A 184 6.64 9.73 -10.72
C LEU A 184 5.81 11.01 -10.50
N ILE A 185 6.46 12.16 -10.24
CA ILE A 185 5.84 13.38 -9.68
C ILE A 185 5.49 14.44 -10.75
N GLY A 186 5.85 14.23 -12.02
CA GLY A 186 5.56 15.18 -13.12
C GLY A 186 4.07 15.34 -13.46
N ASN A 187 3.74 16.27 -14.38
CA ASN A 187 2.38 16.71 -14.80
C ASN A 187 1.36 15.62 -15.21
N LEU A 188 1.77 14.35 -15.26
CA LEU A 188 0.91 13.19 -15.54
C LEU A 188 0.87 12.23 -14.35
N GLY A 189 1.19 12.69 -13.14
CA GLY A 189 1.32 11.90 -11.92
C GLY A 189 0.03 11.13 -11.64
N HIS A 190 0.06 9.83 -11.92
CA HIS A 190 -1.07 8.95 -11.64
C HIS A 190 -1.02 8.60 -10.14
N VAL A 191 -1.99 9.10 -9.36
CA VAL A 191 -2.07 8.88 -7.91
C VAL A 191 -1.99 7.39 -7.54
N GLN A 192 -2.48 6.51 -8.41
CA GLN A 192 -2.45 5.06 -8.22
C GLN A 192 -1.01 4.50 -8.27
N HIS A 193 -0.18 4.95 -9.21
CA HIS A 193 1.22 4.53 -9.32
C HIS A 193 2.07 5.13 -8.19
N ILE A 194 1.85 6.39 -7.83
CA ILE A 194 2.56 7.04 -6.72
C ILE A 194 2.25 6.33 -5.40
N SER A 195 0.96 6.07 -5.13
CA SER A 195 0.50 5.32 -3.94
C SER A 195 1.09 3.90 -3.90
N THR A 196 1.12 3.20 -5.03
CA THR A 196 1.68 1.83 -5.06
C THR A 196 3.19 1.83 -4.79
N VAL A 197 3.96 2.74 -5.38
CA VAL A 197 5.40 2.83 -5.10
C VAL A 197 5.65 3.28 -3.66
N MET A 198 4.81 4.14 -3.11
CA MET A 198 4.87 4.53 -1.70
C MET A 198 4.62 3.32 -0.78
N LEU A 199 3.60 2.51 -1.06
CA LEU A 199 3.34 1.26 -0.33
C LEU A 199 4.52 0.30 -0.41
N LEU A 200 5.09 0.08 -1.59
CA LEU A 200 6.28 -0.76 -1.77
C LEU A 200 7.45 -0.27 -0.90
N LYS A 201 7.71 1.04 -0.86
CA LYS A 201 8.79 1.60 -0.03
C LYS A 201 8.49 1.50 1.46
N LEU A 202 7.23 1.67 1.87
CA LEU A 202 6.80 1.45 3.24
C LEU A 202 7.02 -0.01 3.66
N LYS A 203 6.63 -0.97 2.81
CA LYS A 203 6.87 -2.40 3.03
C LYS A 203 8.36 -2.69 3.27
N LEU A 204 9.22 -2.20 2.37
CA LEU A 204 10.68 -2.35 2.52
C LEU A 204 11.21 -1.70 3.80
N LEU A 205 10.69 -0.53 4.17
CA LEU A 205 11.11 0.14 5.41
C LEU A 205 10.69 -0.67 6.66
N VAL A 206 9.48 -1.21 6.68
CA VAL A 206 8.99 -2.09 7.74
C VAL A 206 9.84 -3.35 7.83
N ASP A 207 10.23 -3.96 6.71
CA ASP A 207 11.15 -5.11 6.70
C ASP A 207 12.51 -4.75 7.32
N ILE A 208 13.05 -3.57 6.99
CA ILE A 208 14.31 -3.07 7.59
C ILE A 208 14.16 -2.89 9.10
N ILE A 209 13.06 -2.29 9.56
CA ILE A 209 12.76 -2.13 10.99
C ILE A 209 12.71 -3.50 11.66
N ASN A 210 11.94 -4.44 11.11
CA ASN A 210 11.76 -5.79 11.65
C ASN A 210 13.09 -6.55 11.74
N ILE A 211 13.95 -6.43 10.71
CA ILE A 211 15.28 -7.03 10.72
C ILE A 211 16.15 -6.41 11.81
N LYS A 212 16.15 -5.07 11.96
CA LYS A 212 16.96 -4.37 12.98
C LYS A 212 16.49 -4.69 14.40
N VAL A 213 15.19 -4.69 14.65
CA VAL A 213 14.59 -5.06 15.94
C VAL A 213 14.91 -6.51 16.27
N THR A 214 14.73 -7.42 15.31
CA THR A 214 15.08 -8.83 15.49
C THR A 214 16.57 -8.98 15.81
N ARG A 215 17.45 -8.30 15.08
CA ARG A 215 18.89 -8.30 15.37
C ARG A 215 19.19 -7.84 16.80
N ALA A 216 18.59 -6.73 17.24
CA ALA A 216 18.79 -6.21 18.58
C ALA A 216 18.30 -7.19 19.66
N LEU A 217 17.18 -7.87 19.45
CA LEU A 217 16.66 -8.89 20.36
C LEU A 217 17.51 -10.16 20.42
N LEU A 218 18.12 -10.54 19.30
CA LEU A 218 18.97 -11.73 19.21
C LEU A 218 20.42 -11.44 19.63
N ALA A 219 20.84 -10.17 19.63
CA ALA A 219 22.14 -9.70 20.12
C ALA A 219 22.25 -9.97 21.63
N GLY A 220 22.74 -11.17 21.98
CA GLY A 220 22.83 -11.67 23.35
C GLY A 220 22.24 -13.08 23.54
N ARG A 221 21.49 -13.61 22.57
CA ARG A 221 20.87 -14.95 22.64
C ARG A 221 21.42 -15.96 21.64
N LEU A 222 22.02 -15.51 20.53
CA LEU A 222 22.60 -16.39 19.50
C LEU A 222 24.07 -16.09 19.24
N PRO A 223 24.91 -17.14 19.09
CA PRO A 223 26.31 -17.00 18.69
C PRO A 223 26.51 -16.25 17.35
N PRO A 224 27.57 -15.42 17.23
CA PRO A 224 28.00 -14.68 16.03
C PRO A 224 27.93 -15.45 14.71
N GLU A 225 28.23 -16.74 14.77
CA GLU A 225 28.41 -17.61 13.61
C GLU A 225 27.08 -17.95 12.93
N LEU A 226 25.96 -17.94 13.68
CA LEU A 226 24.65 -18.31 13.18
C LEU A 226 23.95 -17.18 12.42
N TRP A 227 24.25 -15.91 12.74
CA TRP A 227 23.67 -14.77 12.02
C TRP A 227 24.52 -14.26 10.87
N LYS A 228 25.82 -14.57 10.83
CA LYS A 228 26.73 -14.15 9.74
C LYS A 228 26.31 -14.66 8.36
N ARG A 229 25.69 -15.85 8.29
CA ARG A 229 25.16 -16.42 7.02
C ARG A 229 23.87 -15.75 6.57
N THR A 230 23.02 -15.34 7.50
CA THR A 230 21.78 -14.60 7.24
C THR A 230 22.10 -13.14 6.86
N GLU A 231 23.11 -12.51 7.47
CA GLU A 231 23.53 -11.14 7.17
C GLU A 231 24.03 -10.93 5.73
N LEU A 232 24.74 -11.90 5.14
CA LEU A 232 25.26 -11.78 3.78
C LEU A 232 24.15 -11.67 2.71
N GLN A 233 22.96 -12.21 2.99
CA GLN A 233 21.79 -12.07 2.10
C GLN A 233 20.98 -10.80 2.37
N VAL A 234 21.17 -10.14 3.52
CA VAL A 234 20.36 -9.02 4.00
C VAL A 234 21.12 -7.67 4.01
N PHE A 235 22.41 -7.68 3.65
CA PHE A 235 23.34 -6.55 3.83
C PHE A 235 22.90 -5.23 3.17
N VAL A 236 22.18 -5.27 2.04
CA VAL A 236 21.65 -4.07 1.38
C VAL A 236 20.50 -3.44 2.17
N ALA A 237 19.61 -4.27 2.74
CA ALA A 237 18.47 -3.84 3.54
C ALA A 237 18.90 -3.24 4.89
N LEU A 238 20.00 -3.71 5.48
CA LEU A 238 20.46 -3.23 6.79
C LEU A 238 21.18 -1.87 6.77
N SER A 239 21.46 -1.30 5.59
CA SER A 239 22.21 -0.06 5.52
C SER A 239 21.39 1.13 6.06
N VAL A 240 22.02 1.96 6.89
CA VAL A 240 21.44 3.25 7.34
C VAL A 240 21.09 4.13 6.14
N PHE A 241 21.89 4.04 5.08
CA PHE A 241 21.64 4.73 3.82
C PHE A 241 20.30 4.33 3.20
N ALA A 242 20.03 3.03 3.02
CA ALA A 242 18.77 2.55 2.47
C ALA A 242 17.56 3.00 3.30
N GLN A 243 17.63 2.92 4.64
CA GLN A 243 16.57 3.40 5.52
C GLN A 243 16.28 4.89 5.30
N LYS A 244 17.31 5.74 5.33
CA LYS A 244 17.13 7.19 5.18
C LYS A 244 16.60 7.55 3.80
N THR A 245 17.12 6.90 2.75
CA THR A 245 16.62 7.04 1.38
C THR A 245 15.14 6.65 1.27
N LEU A 246 14.71 5.55 1.90
CA LEU A 246 13.30 5.14 1.92
C LEU A 246 12.42 6.15 2.65
N GLN A 247 12.81 6.60 3.85
CA GLN A 247 12.08 7.63 4.59
C GLN A 247 11.89 8.92 3.77
N ASP A 248 12.96 9.39 3.14
CA ASP A 248 12.92 10.63 2.35
C ASP A 248 12.07 10.45 1.07
N HIS A 249 12.15 9.30 0.41
CA HIS A 249 11.26 8.96 -0.71
C HIS A 249 9.79 8.85 -0.30
N ILE A 250 9.48 8.21 0.83
CA ILE A 250 8.10 8.09 1.34
C ILE A 250 7.52 9.47 1.60
N LYS A 251 8.27 10.36 2.29
CA LYS A 251 7.84 11.74 2.55
C LYS A 251 7.65 12.53 1.25
N LEU A 252 8.52 12.32 0.24
CA LEU A 252 8.40 12.96 -1.06
C LEU A 252 7.15 12.49 -1.82
N LEU A 253 6.90 11.18 -1.86
CA LEU A 253 5.73 10.59 -2.52
C LEU A 253 4.42 10.97 -1.81
N ALA A 254 4.43 11.01 -0.48
CA ALA A 254 3.29 11.41 0.32
C ALA A 254 2.90 12.88 0.07
N ARG A 255 3.88 13.79 0.00
CA ARG A 255 3.63 15.18 -0.40
C ARG A 255 3.06 15.26 -1.82
N ALA A 256 3.66 14.53 -2.76
CA ALA A 256 3.16 14.51 -4.13
C ALA A 256 1.70 14.00 -4.22
N LEU A 257 1.32 13.01 -3.41
CA LEU A 257 -0.06 12.52 -3.31
C LEU A 257 -0.98 13.57 -2.71
N GLN A 258 -0.58 14.21 -1.62
CA GLN A 258 -1.36 15.28 -0.98
C GLN A 258 -1.57 16.48 -1.90
N ASP A 259 -0.53 16.88 -2.64
CA ASP A 259 -0.59 17.97 -3.61
C ASP A 259 -1.47 17.61 -4.82
N SER A 260 -1.52 16.33 -5.17
CA SER A 260 -2.37 15.84 -6.27
C SER A 260 -3.83 15.70 -5.86
N ASN A 261 -4.09 15.26 -4.63
CA ASN A 261 -5.42 15.02 -4.11
C ASN A 261 -5.46 15.13 -2.58
N GLU A 262 -6.17 16.14 -2.08
CA GLU A 262 -6.21 16.47 -0.65
C GLU A 262 -6.86 15.38 0.22
N HIS A 263 -7.70 14.53 -0.39
CA HIS A 263 -8.48 13.53 0.32
C HIS A 263 -7.69 12.24 0.63
N PHE A 264 -6.50 12.06 0.05
CA PHE A 264 -5.73 10.82 0.14
C PHE A 264 -5.54 10.29 1.57
N LEU A 265 -5.11 11.16 2.49
CA LEU A 265 -4.80 10.76 3.86
C LEU A 265 -6.05 10.43 4.68
N HIS A 266 -7.15 11.13 4.45
CA HIS A 266 -8.42 10.88 5.14
C HIS A 266 -8.97 9.49 4.76
N LEU A 267 -8.96 9.13 3.48
CA LEU A 267 -9.52 7.85 3.03
C LEU A 267 -8.69 6.61 3.40
N ILE A 268 -7.38 6.74 3.65
CA ILE A 268 -6.59 5.59 4.12
C ILE A 268 -6.96 5.22 5.56
N GLU A 269 -7.37 6.18 6.38
CA GLU A 269 -7.77 5.92 7.76
C GLU A 269 -9.19 5.34 7.83
N ASP A 270 -10.14 6.02 7.18
CA ASP A 270 -11.57 5.66 7.21
C ASP A 270 -11.96 4.75 6.03
N ALA A 271 -11.00 3.93 5.58
CA ALA A 271 -11.16 3.09 4.41
C ALA A 271 -12.42 2.22 4.48
N ASP A 272 -12.69 1.63 5.65
CA ASP A 272 -13.79 0.68 5.87
C ASP A 272 -15.16 1.28 5.53
N ASP A 273 -15.35 2.60 5.72
CA ASP A 273 -16.61 3.28 5.44
C ASP A 273 -16.85 3.41 3.93
N HIS A 274 -15.78 3.43 3.14
CA HIS A 274 -15.80 3.74 1.71
C HIS A 274 -15.54 2.53 0.79
N LEU A 275 -15.13 1.37 1.32
CA LEU A 275 -14.79 0.17 0.52
C LEU A 275 -15.94 -0.36 -0.34
N SER A 276 -17.18 -0.02 -0.01
CA SER A 276 -18.37 -0.44 -0.78
C SER A 276 -18.79 0.56 -1.85
N GLU A 277 -18.23 1.78 -1.87
CA GLU A 277 -18.63 2.86 -2.76
C GLU A 277 -17.87 2.77 -4.09
N ILE A 278 -18.56 2.44 -5.18
CA ILE A 278 -17.99 2.40 -6.53
C ILE A 278 -18.32 3.70 -7.26
N PRO A 279 -17.32 4.55 -7.56
CA PRO A 279 -17.57 5.75 -8.34
C PRO A 279 -17.91 5.39 -9.79
N GLU A 280 -18.97 5.97 -10.34
CA GLU A 280 -19.30 5.82 -11.76
C GLU A 280 -18.32 6.58 -12.66
N HIS A 281 -17.88 7.75 -12.18
CA HIS A 281 -17.00 8.67 -12.87
C HIS A 281 -16.08 9.34 -11.86
N TYR A 282 -14.90 9.77 -12.29
CA TYR A 282 -14.00 10.58 -11.47
C TYR A 282 -13.36 11.68 -12.32
N SER A 283 -12.78 12.67 -11.65
CA SER A 283 -11.88 13.66 -12.26
C SER A 283 -10.59 13.70 -11.47
N ASN A 284 -9.49 14.10 -12.10
CA ASN A 284 -8.20 14.22 -11.41
C ASN A 284 -8.35 15.20 -10.22
N GLY A 285 -7.90 14.78 -9.04
CA GLY A 285 -8.03 15.53 -7.79
C GLY A 285 -9.38 15.41 -7.09
N SER A 286 -10.34 14.65 -7.64
CA SER A 286 -11.66 14.49 -7.02
C SER A 286 -11.66 13.43 -5.92
N PHE A 287 -12.66 13.48 -5.04
CA PHE A 287 -12.87 12.46 -4.00
C PHE A 287 -13.04 11.05 -4.61
N GLU A 288 -13.76 10.96 -5.73
CA GLU A 288 -14.01 9.71 -6.47
C GLU A 288 -12.73 9.07 -7.01
N GLU A 289 -11.71 9.88 -7.33
CA GLU A 289 -10.40 9.35 -7.77
C GLU A 289 -9.73 8.57 -6.63
N ILE A 290 -9.82 9.05 -5.39
CA ILE A 290 -9.28 8.35 -4.22
C ILE A 290 -10.14 7.16 -3.82
N LEU A 291 -11.46 7.24 -3.96
CA LEU A 291 -12.33 6.07 -3.80
C LEU A 291 -11.88 4.94 -4.75
N LEU A 292 -11.60 5.27 -6.02
CA LEU A 292 -11.11 4.29 -6.98
C LEU A 292 -9.74 3.72 -6.57
N LEU A 293 -8.81 4.58 -6.14
CA LEU A 293 -7.49 4.16 -5.62
C LEU A 293 -7.63 3.22 -4.42
N LEU A 294 -8.54 3.52 -3.50
CA LEU A 294 -8.82 2.72 -2.32
C LEU A 294 -9.30 1.33 -2.73
N GLN A 295 -10.27 1.24 -3.65
CA GLN A 295 -10.75 -0.05 -4.15
C GLN A 295 -9.67 -0.88 -4.86
N HIS A 296 -8.75 -0.22 -5.55
CA HIS A 296 -7.68 -0.88 -6.28
C HIS A 296 -6.59 -1.41 -5.34
N SER A 297 -6.21 -0.60 -4.35
CA SER A 297 -4.96 -0.81 -3.61
C SER A 297 -5.14 -1.17 -2.13
N TYR A 298 -6.26 -0.84 -1.47
CA TYR A 298 -6.42 -1.06 -0.03
C TYR A 298 -6.17 -2.51 0.42
N PRO A 299 -6.57 -3.56 -0.33
CA PRO A 299 -6.22 -4.92 0.05
C PRO A 299 -4.70 -5.15 0.18
N ALA A 300 -3.88 -4.47 -0.63
CA ALA A 300 -2.42 -4.53 -0.52
C ALA A 300 -1.93 -3.80 0.73
N TRP A 301 -2.44 -2.59 1.01
CA TRP A 301 -2.13 -1.84 2.23
C TRP A 301 -2.47 -2.62 3.50
N TRP A 302 -3.61 -3.30 3.52
CA TRP A 302 -4.08 -4.09 4.65
C TRP A 302 -3.30 -5.40 4.86
N GLN A 303 -2.80 -6.03 3.78
CA GLN A 303 -2.09 -7.32 3.86
C GLN A 303 -0.67 -7.20 4.43
N HIS A 304 -0.01 -6.05 4.26
CA HIS A 304 1.36 -5.84 4.74
C HIS A 304 1.36 -5.31 6.17
N GLU A 305 1.46 -6.24 7.13
CA GLU A 305 1.50 -5.95 8.57
C GLU A 305 2.64 -4.96 8.92
N GLY A 306 2.32 -3.97 9.75
CA GLY A 306 3.26 -2.93 10.19
C GLY A 306 3.19 -1.64 9.36
N VAL A 307 2.70 -1.67 8.13
CA VAL A 307 2.63 -0.47 7.27
C VAL A 307 1.64 0.55 7.82
N LEU A 308 0.39 0.13 8.04
CA LEU A 308 -0.66 1.01 8.56
C LEU A 308 -0.37 1.40 10.03
N GLU A 309 0.21 0.50 10.81
CA GLU A 309 0.64 0.77 12.19
C GLU A 309 1.71 1.86 12.23
N LEU A 310 2.69 1.84 11.32
CA LEU A 310 3.75 2.85 11.26
C LEU A 310 3.17 4.23 10.91
N VAL A 311 2.26 4.30 9.93
CA VAL A 311 1.57 5.55 9.56
C VAL A 311 0.71 6.08 10.71
N ARG A 312 -0.08 5.21 11.36
CA ARG A 312 -0.88 5.56 12.54
C ARG A 312 -0.01 6.01 13.71
N SER A 313 1.17 5.43 13.89
CA SER A 313 2.14 5.85 14.90
C SER A 313 2.63 7.28 14.64
N ALA A 314 2.99 7.60 13.39
CA ALA A 314 3.38 8.97 13.02
C ALA A 314 2.27 9.99 13.28
N LYS A 315 1.02 9.64 12.92
CA LYS A 315 -0.16 10.46 13.24
C LYS A 315 -0.34 10.64 14.75
N SER A 316 -0.20 9.58 15.54
CA SER A 316 -0.35 9.64 16.99
C SER A 316 0.71 10.54 17.64
N ILE A 317 1.95 10.49 17.16
CA ILE A 317 3.03 11.38 17.62
C ILE A 317 2.70 12.84 17.27
N ALA A 318 2.27 13.11 16.03
CA ALA A 318 1.87 14.45 15.60
C ALA A 318 0.72 15.04 16.44
N GLY A 319 -0.27 14.22 16.77
CA GLY A 319 -1.39 14.60 17.64
C GLY A 319 -0.93 14.93 19.05
N LYS A 320 -0.16 14.03 19.66
CA LYS A 320 0.43 14.22 20.99
C LYS A 320 1.24 15.52 21.14
N ASP A 321 1.92 15.95 20.08
CA ASP A 321 2.73 17.17 20.06
C ASP A 321 1.86 18.43 19.86
N SER A 322 0.76 18.30 19.12
CA SER A 322 -0.16 19.40 18.82
C SER A 322 -1.25 19.60 19.89
N GLU A 323 -1.35 18.73 20.90
CA GLU A 323 -2.42 18.73 21.91
C GLU A 323 -2.51 20.04 22.71
N ASP A 324 -1.36 20.61 23.09
CA ASP A 324 -1.27 21.86 23.86
C ASP A 324 -1.54 23.06 22.95
N GLU A 325 -0.93 23.07 21.75
CA GLU A 325 -1.14 24.11 20.74
C GLU A 325 -2.64 24.28 20.39
N ILE A 326 -3.36 23.17 20.20
CA ILE A 326 -4.80 23.21 19.90
C ILE A 326 -5.61 23.65 21.12
N ALA A 327 -5.23 23.20 22.33
CA ALA A 327 -5.90 23.65 23.54
C ALA A 327 -5.77 25.17 23.75
N ASP A 328 -4.61 25.74 23.41
CA ASP A 328 -4.37 27.18 23.51
C ASP A 328 -5.01 27.97 22.37
N LEU A 329 -4.98 27.44 21.14
CA LEU A 329 -5.69 28.00 19.99
C LEU A 329 -7.19 28.18 20.31
N MET A 330 -7.85 27.15 20.86
CA MET A 330 -9.29 27.18 21.18
C MET A 330 -9.66 28.21 22.26
N LYS A 331 -8.71 28.60 23.13
CA LYS A 331 -8.94 29.64 24.14
C LYS A 331 -8.98 31.05 23.51
N THR A 332 -8.29 31.24 22.39
CA THR A 332 -8.08 32.53 21.73
C THR A 332 -9.38 33.14 21.18
N ALA A 333 -9.56 34.45 21.35
CA ALA A 333 -10.74 35.18 20.84
C ALA A 333 -10.87 35.10 19.30
N CYS A 334 -9.74 35.05 18.59
CA CYS A 334 -9.69 34.85 17.14
C CYS A 334 -10.37 33.54 16.71
N PHE A 335 -10.07 32.43 17.39
CA PHE A 335 -10.70 31.14 17.08
C PHE A 335 -12.20 31.18 17.35
N LYS A 336 -12.62 31.69 18.52
CA LYS A 336 -14.03 31.74 18.93
C LYS A 336 -14.93 32.56 17.99
N ASN A 337 -14.37 33.58 17.35
CA ASN A 337 -15.12 34.50 16.50
C ASN A 337 -15.09 34.11 15.00
N ASN A 338 -14.34 33.08 14.62
CA ASN A 338 -14.18 32.65 13.24
C ASN A 338 -15.04 31.41 12.91
N PRO A 339 -15.36 31.19 11.61
CA PRO A 339 -15.98 29.95 11.15
C PRO A 339 -15.13 28.72 11.51
N GLY A 340 -15.77 27.65 11.97
CA GLY A 340 -15.09 26.44 12.46
C GLY A 340 -14.85 26.39 13.97
N SER A 341 -15.34 27.38 14.72
CA SER A 341 -15.28 27.43 16.19
C SER A 341 -16.24 26.46 16.89
N ASP A 342 -17.18 25.89 16.14
CA ASP A 342 -18.13 24.85 16.53
C ASP A 342 -17.51 23.45 16.55
N ARG A 343 -16.33 23.28 15.94
CA ARG A 343 -15.61 22.02 15.89
C ARG A 343 -15.05 21.63 17.26
N SER A 344 -15.09 20.33 17.55
CA SER A 344 -14.52 19.74 18.75
C SER A 344 -12.99 19.78 18.75
N LYS A 345 -12.38 19.67 19.94
CA LYS A 345 -10.92 19.56 20.06
C LYS A 345 -10.41 18.34 19.32
N GLU A 346 -11.16 17.24 19.41
CA GLU A 346 -10.85 15.95 18.80
C GLU A 346 -10.83 16.05 17.27
N GLU A 347 -11.81 16.71 16.65
CA GLU A 347 -11.84 16.92 15.19
C GLU A 347 -10.68 17.78 14.70
N LEU A 348 -10.37 18.87 15.39
CA LEU A 348 -9.24 19.74 15.03
C LEU A 348 -7.91 19.00 15.19
N LEU A 349 -7.76 18.26 16.29
CA LEU A 349 -6.57 17.48 16.55
C LEU A 349 -6.40 16.39 15.49
N ASN A 350 -7.49 15.76 15.05
CA ASN A 350 -7.47 14.75 13.99
C ASN A 350 -6.90 15.32 12.68
N ASP A 351 -7.44 16.44 12.20
CA ASP A 351 -6.99 17.10 10.97
C ASP A 351 -5.53 17.54 11.06
N VAL A 352 -5.15 18.16 12.17
CA VAL A 352 -3.78 18.65 12.38
C VAL A 352 -2.81 17.49 12.47
N SER A 353 -3.19 16.40 13.13
CA SER A 353 -2.38 15.17 13.19
C SER A 353 -2.14 14.58 11.81
N LEU A 354 -3.17 14.52 10.96
CA LEU A 354 -3.05 14.03 9.58
C LEU A 354 -2.15 14.94 8.74
N ASN A 355 -2.37 16.25 8.78
CA ASN A 355 -1.59 17.22 8.01
C ASN A 355 -0.11 17.24 8.41
N ARG A 356 0.19 17.03 9.69
CA ARG A 356 1.56 17.04 10.22
C ARG A 356 2.24 15.67 10.22
N LEU A 357 1.52 14.58 9.93
CA LEU A 357 2.01 13.20 10.15
C LEU A 357 3.37 12.93 9.51
N TRP A 358 3.59 13.42 8.27
CA TRP A 358 4.83 13.16 7.53
C TRP A 358 6.03 13.93 8.08
N GLY A 359 5.80 14.97 8.90
CA GLY A 359 6.83 15.63 9.70
C GLY A 359 7.37 14.76 10.83
N TYR A 360 6.50 13.93 11.43
CA TYR A 360 6.82 13.02 12.54
C TYR A 360 7.07 11.58 12.08
N PHE A 361 7.12 11.33 10.77
CA PHE A 361 7.34 9.99 10.23
C PHE A 361 8.71 9.41 10.63
N ASP A 362 9.75 10.25 10.68
CA ASP A 362 11.08 9.82 11.12
C ASP A 362 11.06 9.41 12.61
N ASP A 363 10.34 10.16 13.46
CA ASP A 363 10.15 9.82 14.88
C ASP A 363 9.39 8.50 15.06
N ALA A 364 8.38 8.22 14.22
CA ALA A 364 7.65 6.96 14.23
C ALA A 364 8.53 5.76 13.87
N VAL A 365 9.46 5.94 12.92
CA VAL A 365 10.44 4.91 12.56
C VAL A 365 11.41 4.65 13.70
N GLU A 366 11.88 5.71 14.38
CA GLU A 366 12.73 5.58 15.56
C GLU A 366 12.02 4.85 16.71
N ASP A 367 10.77 5.18 16.99
CA ASP A 367 9.92 4.49 17.96
C ASP A 367 9.75 3.01 17.62
N ALA A 368 9.49 2.68 16.35
CA ALA A 368 9.30 1.31 15.90
C ALA A 368 10.58 0.46 16.01
N MET A 369 11.76 1.08 15.99
CA MET A 369 13.05 0.42 16.19
C MET A 369 13.46 0.32 17.67
N SER A 370 12.81 1.06 18.57
CA SER A 370 13.17 1.12 19.98
C SER A 370 12.71 -0.13 20.75
N LEU A 371 13.60 -0.65 21.60
CA LEU A 371 13.28 -1.72 22.56
C LEU A 371 13.11 -1.17 23.99
N ASN A 372 13.23 0.14 24.17
CA ASN A 372 13.13 0.77 25.48
C ASN A 372 11.68 0.86 25.94
N ALA A 373 11.49 0.93 27.27
CA ALA A 373 10.16 1.16 27.85
C ALA A 373 9.62 2.53 27.44
N ASP A 374 10.48 3.54 27.47
CA ASP A 374 10.17 4.90 27.03
C ASP A 374 10.45 5.05 25.53
N ARG A 375 9.46 5.59 24.82
CA ARG A 375 9.57 5.82 23.38
C ARG A 375 10.47 7.03 23.10
N PRO A 376 11.42 6.95 22.15
CA PRO A 376 12.26 8.09 21.74
C PRO A 376 11.47 9.37 21.46
N SER A 377 10.30 9.25 20.80
CA SER A 377 9.43 10.39 20.51
C SER A 377 8.89 11.08 21.77
N ASP A 378 8.49 10.30 22.78
CA ASP A 378 7.98 10.82 24.05
C ASP A 378 9.10 11.52 24.83
N VAL A 379 10.30 10.94 24.89
CA VAL A 379 11.50 11.56 25.52
C VAL A 379 11.88 12.87 24.83
N LYS A 380 11.87 12.90 23.50
CA LYS A 380 12.16 14.10 22.69
C LYS A 380 11.15 15.21 22.99
N ARG A 381 9.86 14.87 23.03
CA ARG A 381 8.77 15.83 23.36
C ARG A 381 8.90 16.39 24.76
N GLU A 382 9.15 15.55 25.76
CA GLU A 382 9.37 16.00 27.15
C GLU A 382 10.60 16.91 27.27
N THR A 383 11.68 16.57 26.57
CA THR A 383 12.89 17.39 26.52
C THR A 383 12.62 18.76 25.91
N LEU A 384 11.88 18.82 24.79
CA LEU A 384 11.48 20.07 24.14
C LEU A 384 10.58 20.93 25.04
N ARG A 385 9.60 20.31 25.71
CA ARG A 385 8.74 21.00 26.69
C ARG A 385 9.55 21.59 27.85
N ALA A 386 10.50 20.84 28.39
CA ALA A 386 11.37 21.33 29.46
C ALA A 386 12.25 22.51 29.00
N MET A 387 12.79 22.46 27.77
CA MET A 387 13.56 23.55 27.18
C MET A 387 12.70 24.82 26.98
N MET A 388 11.46 24.67 26.51
CA MET A 388 10.54 25.80 26.36
C MET A 388 10.16 26.43 27.70
N ALA A 389 9.89 25.61 28.71
CA ALA A 389 9.60 26.10 30.07
C ALA A 389 10.79 26.88 30.67
N ALA A 390 12.01 26.35 30.52
CA ALA A 390 13.22 27.03 30.98
C ALA A 390 13.49 28.37 30.26
N ASN A 391 13.16 28.47 28.96
CA ASN A 391 13.29 29.73 28.23
C ASN A 391 12.27 30.79 28.70
N LEU A 392 11.03 30.39 29.00
CA LEU A 392 10.03 31.29 29.55
C LEU A 392 10.41 31.80 30.94
N GLU A 393 10.90 30.91 31.81
CA GLU A 393 11.42 31.31 33.14
C GLU A 393 12.62 32.26 33.03
N GLY A 394 13.47 32.09 32.01
CA GLY A 394 14.58 33.00 31.74
C GLY A 394 14.14 34.37 31.20
N GLU A 395 13.12 34.45 30.34
CA GLU A 395 12.58 35.71 29.82
C GLU A 395 11.85 36.53 30.89
N ASP A 396 11.19 35.87 31.86
CA ASP A 396 10.57 36.53 33.01
C ASP A 396 11.62 37.15 33.97
N ASP A 397 12.82 36.55 34.08
CA ASP A 397 13.92 37.06 34.93
C ASP A 397 14.58 38.32 34.33
N TRP A 398 14.60 38.45 33.00
CA TRP A 398 15.10 39.66 32.31
C TRP A 398 14.11 40.84 32.34
N THR A 399 12.82 40.60 32.55
CA THR A 399 11.81 41.67 32.59
C THR A 399 11.57 42.24 34.00
N SER A 400 12.09 41.59 35.05
CA SER A 400 12.04 42.12 36.41
C SER A 400 13.14 43.14 36.75
N ASP A 401 14.24 43.18 36.00
CA ASP A 401 15.37 44.09 36.29
C ASP A 401 15.22 45.51 35.69
N ASP A 402 14.28 45.71 34.76
CA ASP A 402 14.11 46.99 34.03
C ASP A 402 13.03 47.92 34.62
N GLN A 403 12.51 47.62 35.84
CA GLN A 403 11.58 48.50 36.58
C GLN A 403 12.20 49.20 37.79
N SER A 404 13.53 49.31 37.83
CA SER A 404 14.23 49.99 38.95
C SER A 404 15.24 51.04 38.51
N GLU A 405 14.80 52.08 37.77
CA GLU A 405 15.49 53.38 37.73
C GLU A 405 14.52 54.58 37.77
#